data_AF-A0A2V3PN14-F1
#
_entry.id   AF-A0A2V3PN14-F1
#
_cell.length_a   1.000
_cell.length_b   1.000
_cell.length_c   1.000
_cell.angle_alpha   90.00
_cell.angle_beta   90.00
_cell.angle_gamma   90.00
#
_symmetry.space_group_name_H-M   'P 1'
#
loop_
_entity.id
_entity.type
_entity.pdbx_description
1 polymer ?
#
loop_
_entity_poly.entity_id
_entity_poly.type
_entity_poly.pdbx_seq_one_letter_code
_entity_poly.pdbx_strand_id
1 'polypeptide(L)'
;MEKEKLSTDLKGLVGETSLSQRTWDDYLEHSVMPFLPTEEDKIGDYISKHANALKSMDGQLNHDVAEKVNDFKKSYKPIAVNSQQPTVDNPDKSGLQNADNEKLTDLESRMQRFEKAEAEKKEAVLKTEKLDEAKKLMQEQGASHETVLNLILPQLQPTEEISVSDLAKKGKEMYDKAYADLYGGDSYVPAFGGGSSNSSTKTSKDAYMKHLRETGRIK
;
A
#
# COMPACT_ATOMS: atom_id res chain seq x y z
N MET A 1 6.77 30.58 -22.49
CA MET A 1 5.76 31.49 -21.91
C MET A 1 5.93 31.47 -20.39
N GLU A 2 5.85 32.61 -19.72
CA GLU A 2 6.02 32.67 -18.25
C GLU A 2 4.73 32.27 -17.50
N LYS A 3 4.90 31.67 -16.31
CA LYS A 3 3.80 31.16 -15.45
C LYS A 3 2.73 32.22 -15.18
N GLU A 4 3.14 33.46 -14.92
CA GLU A 4 2.24 34.58 -14.62
C GLU A 4 1.34 34.97 -15.79
N LYS A 5 1.89 35.00 -17.00
CA LYS A 5 1.13 35.30 -18.23
C LYS A 5 0.11 34.20 -18.51
N LEU A 6 0.55 32.94 -18.43
CA LEU A 6 -0.32 31.77 -18.61
C LEU A 6 -1.44 31.71 -17.57
N SER A 7 -1.12 32.04 -16.32
CA SER A 7 -2.09 32.13 -15.22
C SER A 7 -3.16 33.18 -15.50
N THR A 8 -2.75 34.37 -15.96
CA THR A 8 -3.66 35.46 -16.30
C THR A 8 -4.57 35.10 -17.47
N ASP A 9 -4.00 34.54 -18.55
CA ASP A 9 -4.76 34.13 -19.73
C ASP A 9 -5.77 33.01 -19.40
N LEU A 10 -5.35 32.01 -18.62
CA LEU A 10 -6.21 30.91 -18.21
C LEU A 10 -7.29 31.37 -17.20
N LYS A 11 -6.96 32.21 -16.22
CA LYS A 11 -7.96 32.79 -15.29
C LYS A 11 -8.98 33.65 -16.04
N GLY A 12 -8.53 34.46 -17.01
CA GLY A 12 -9.41 35.27 -17.85
C GLY A 12 -10.38 34.40 -18.67
N LEU A 13 -9.92 33.26 -19.18
CA LEU A 13 -10.76 32.32 -19.91
C LEU A 13 -11.69 31.53 -18.99
N VAL A 14 -11.23 31.06 -17.83
CA VAL A 14 -12.02 30.26 -16.87
C VAL A 14 -13.09 31.12 -16.19
N GLY A 15 -12.78 32.36 -15.84
CA GLY A 15 -13.65 33.25 -15.07
C GLY A 15 -13.52 33.00 -13.56
N GLU A 16 -14.63 33.14 -12.82
CA GLU A 16 -14.66 32.82 -11.40
C GLU A 16 -14.44 31.32 -11.20
N THR A 17 -13.55 30.97 -10.27
CA THR A 17 -13.25 29.58 -9.92
C THR A 17 -13.24 29.42 -8.40
N SER A 18 -13.76 28.29 -7.93
CA SER A 18 -13.76 27.89 -6.52
C SER A 18 -12.42 27.28 -6.07
N LEU A 19 -11.44 27.14 -6.96
CA LEU A 19 -10.14 26.56 -6.67
C LEU A 19 -9.28 27.50 -5.79
N SER A 20 -8.58 26.91 -4.82
CA SER A 20 -7.61 27.66 -4.02
C SER A 20 -6.42 28.11 -4.88
N GLN A 21 -5.76 29.21 -4.49
CA GLN A 21 -4.58 29.72 -5.19
C GLN A 21 -3.46 28.66 -5.26
N ARG A 22 -3.26 27.87 -4.19
CA ARG A 22 -2.30 26.76 -4.18
C ARG A 22 -2.65 25.71 -5.25
N THR A 23 -3.90 25.27 -5.29
CA THR A 23 -4.37 24.27 -6.26
C THR A 23 -4.25 24.78 -7.69
N TRP A 24 -4.51 26.07 -7.90
CA TRP A 24 -4.33 26.73 -9.18
C TRP A 24 -2.87 26.71 -9.64
N ASP A 25 -1.95 27.05 -8.73
CA ASP A 25 -0.52 27.08 -9.02
C ASP A 25 0.03 25.67 -9.28
N ASP A 26 -0.39 24.68 -8.49
CA ASP A 26 -0.04 23.26 -8.69
C ASP A 26 -0.55 22.75 -10.06
N TYR A 27 -1.78 23.11 -10.45
CA TYR A 27 -2.35 22.72 -11.73
C TYR A 27 -1.60 23.33 -12.92
N LEU A 28 -1.27 24.62 -12.85
CA LEU A 28 -0.46 25.26 -13.90
C LEU A 28 0.92 24.61 -14.02
N GLU A 29 1.55 24.30 -12.90
CA GLU A 29 2.92 23.77 -12.86
C GLU A 29 3.03 22.34 -13.35
N HIS A 30 2.06 21.49 -13.01
CA HIS A 30 2.14 20.06 -13.32
C HIS A 30 1.29 19.63 -14.52
N SER A 31 0.24 20.38 -14.86
CA SER A 31 -0.72 19.96 -15.90
C SER A 31 -0.67 20.84 -17.14
N VAL A 32 -0.39 22.14 -17.01
CA VAL A 32 -0.46 23.07 -18.16
C VAL A 32 0.93 23.34 -18.73
N MET A 33 1.89 23.79 -17.91
CA MET A 33 3.23 24.18 -18.35
C MET A 33 4.05 23.05 -18.99
N PRO A 34 4.09 21.81 -18.45
CA PRO A 34 4.95 20.76 -18.99
C PRO A 34 4.58 20.31 -20.40
N PHE A 35 3.32 20.51 -20.79
CA PHE A 35 2.77 20.06 -22.07
C PHE A 35 2.38 21.24 -22.99
N LEU A 36 2.90 22.43 -22.70
CA LEU A 36 2.71 23.61 -23.56
C LEU A 36 3.22 23.31 -24.99
N PRO A 37 2.40 23.54 -26.02
CA PRO A 37 2.83 23.41 -27.41
C PRO A 37 3.99 24.36 -27.73
N THR A 38 4.93 23.91 -28.56
CA THR A 38 6.02 24.75 -29.07
C THR A 38 5.56 25.68 -30.19
N GLU A 39 4.48 25.30 -30.88
CA GLU A 39 3.88 26.07 -31.97
C GLU A 39 2.91 27.12 -31.40
N GLU A 40 3.19 28.40 -31.64
CA GLU A 40 2.50 29.54 -31.00
C GLU A 40 1.00 29.62 -31.37
N ASP A 41 0.64 29.18 -32.57
CA ASP A 41 -0.74 29.09 -33.07
C ASP A 41 -1.58 28.05 -32.31
N LYS A 42 -0.96 27.00 -31.78
CA LYS A 42 -1.66 25.93 -31.03
C LYS A 42 -1.80 26.23 -29.54
N ILE A 43 -1.09 27.23 -29.02
CA ILE A 43 -1.11 27.58 -27.59
C ILE A 43 -2.49 28.08 -27.17
N GLY A 44 -3.15 28.92 -28.00
CA GLY A 44 -4.49 29.44 -27.70
C GLY A 44 -5.55 28.34 -27.56
N ASP A 45 -5.56 27.39 -28.49
CA ASP A 45 -6.47 26.22 -28.47
C ASP A 45 -6.18 25.31 -27.28
N TYR A 46 -4.90 25.10 -26.96
CA TYR A 46 -4.49 24.31 -25.81
C TYR A 46 -4.98 24.92 -24.48
N ILE A 47 -4.73 26.21 -24.26
CA ILE A 47 -5.20 26.92 -23.06
C ILE A 47 -6.74 26.89 -23.00
N SER A 48 -7.42 27.07 -24.13
CA SER A 48 -8.89 27.03 -24.21
C SER A 48 -9.47 25.67 -23.82
N LYS A 49 -8.81 24.56 -24.17
CA LYS A 49 -9.22 23.21 -23.74
C LYS A 49 -9.13 23.04 -22.23
N HIS A 50 -8.03 23.48 -21.62
CA HIS A 50 -7.88 23.47 -20.17
C HIS A 50 -8.90 24.38 -19.48
N ALA A 51 -9.18 25.56 -20.06
CA ALA A 51 -10.19 26.47 -19.54
C ALA A 51 -11.60 25.84 -19.55
N ASN A 52 -11.96 25.17 -20.64
CA ASN A 52 -13.26 24.48 -20.75
C ASN A 52 -13.39 23.31 -19.78
N ALA A 53 -12.32 22.53 -19.58
CA ALA A 53 -12.29 21.47 -18.58
C ALA A 53 -12.50 22.01 -17.17
N LEU A 54 -11.76 23.07 -16.80
CA LEU A 54 -11.90 23.72 -15.50
C LEU A 54 -13.29 24.31 -15.28
N LYS A 55 -13.88 24.97 -16.27
CA LYS A 55 -15.26 25.46 -16.20
C LYS A 55 -16.28 24.36 -15.96
N SER A 56 -16.13 23.23 -16.65
CA SER A 56 -17.03 22.09 -16.46
C SER A 56 -16.90 21.51 -15.05
N MET A 57 -15.68 21.43 -14.52
CA MET A 57 -15.45 20.95 -13.16
C MET A 57 -16.04 21.92 -12.13
N ASP A 58 -15.80 23.22 -12.28
CA ASP A 58 -16.32 24.24 -11.37
C ASP A 58 -17.86 24.31 -11.41
N GLY A 59 -18.46 24.19 -12.62
CA GLY A 59 -19.90 24.10 -12.79
C GLY A 59 -20.53 22.92 -12.06
N GLN A 60 -19.90 21.73 -12.15
CA GLN A 60 -20.38 20.54 -11.43
C GLN A 60 -20.19 20.69 -9.91
N LEU A 61 -19.04 21.20 -9.46
CA LEU A 61 -18.79 21.44 -8.03
C LEU A 61 -19.82 22.41 -7.45
N ASN A 62 -20.09 23.52 -8.13
CA ASN A 62 -21.09 24.49 -7.71
C ASN A 62 -22.50 23.89 -7.69
N HIS A 63 -22.84 23.05 -8.67
CA HIS A 63 -24.11 22.31 -8.69
C HIS A 63 -24.24 21.39 -7.47
N ASP A 64 -23.24 20.55 -7.20
CA ASP A 64 -23.28 19.57 -6.11
C ASP A 64 -23.29 20.25 -4.74
N VAL A 65 -22.56 21.36 -4.59
CA VAL A 65 -22.60 22.19 -3.38
C VAL A 65 -23.98 22.82 -3.21
N ALA A 66 -24.56 23.38 -4.28
CA ALA A 66 -25.91 23.96 -4.23
C ALA A 66 -26.97 22.91 -3.87
N GLU A 67 -26.87 21.70 -4.41
CA GLU A 67 -27.75 20.57 -4.10
C GLU A 67 -27.66 20.21 -2.61
N LYS A 68 -26.44 19.99 -2.09
CA LYS A 68 -26.23 19.71 -0.66
C LYS A 68 -26.71 20.82 0.25
N VAL A 69 -26.50 22.08 -0.12
CA VAL A 69 -26.99 23.24 0.64
C VAL A 69 -28.52 23.29 0.61
N ASN A 70 -29.14 22.96 -0.53
CA ASN A 70 -30.60 22.91 -0.64
C ASN A 70 -31.18 21.78 0.21
N ASP A 71 -30.58 20.60 0.17
CA ASP A 71 -31.02 19.46 0.97
C ASP A 71 -30.79 19.67 2.47
N PHE A 72 -29.69 20.35 2.82
CA PHE A 72 -29.49 20.86 4.17
C PHE A 72 -30.61 21.83 4.55
N LYS A 73 -30.91 22.85 3.74
CA LYS A 73 -32.00 23.81 4.04
C LYS A 73 -33.36 23.13 4.22
N LYS A 74 -33.67 22.09 3.43
CA LYS A 74 -34.92 21.32 3.57
C LYS A 74 -34.98 20.52 4.87
N SER A 75 -33.85 19.97 5.31
CA SER A 75 -33.73 19.11 6.48
C SER A 75 -33.41 19.88 7.77
N TYR A 76 -32.93 21.12 7.62
CA TYR A 76 -32.53 21.98 8.70
C TYR A 76 -33.75 22.60 9.36
N LYS A 77 -34.08 22.13 10.56
CA LYS A 77 -35.03 22.79 11.44
C LYS A 77 -34.27 23.85 12.25
N PRO A 78 -34.44 25.15 11.97
CA PRO A 78 -33.86 26.16 12.82
C PRO A 78 -34.48 26.03 14.22
N ILE A 79 -33.66 25.83 15.25
CA ILE A 79 -34.09 26.05 16.62
C ILE A 79 -34.42 27.54 16.69
N ALA A 80 -35.69 27.87 16.80
CA ALA A 80 -36.12 29.23 17.07
C ALA A 80 -35.58 29.60 18.46
N VAL A 81 -34.45 30.32 18.49
CA VAL A 81 -34.04 31.06 19.69
C VAL A 81 -34.98 32.26 19.75
N ASN A 82 -36.19 32.02 20.24
CA ASN A 82 -37.12 33.07 20.56
C ASN A 82 -36.54 33.81 21.76
N SER A 83 -36.19 35.08 21.55
CA SER A 83 -35.69 35.99 22.58
C SER A 83 -36.76 36.21 23.64
N GLN A 84 -36.85 35.31 24.61
CA GLN A 84 -37.46 35.55 25.92
C GLN A 84 -36.85 34.53 26.89
N GLN A 85 -36.10 35.04 27.86
CA GLN A 85 -35.76 34.28 29.08
C GLN A 85 -37.05 33.85 29.77
N PRO A 86 -37.15 32.57 30.17
CA PRO A 86 -37.55 32.28 31.53
C PRO A 86 -36.50 31.41 32.23
N THR A 87 -36.38 31.67 33.52
CA THR A 87 -35.54 30.96 34.48
C THR A 87 -35.82 29.45 34.52
N VAL A 88 -34.74 28.67 34.34
CA VAL A 88 -34.42 27.34 34.89
C VAL A 88 -35.58 26.35 35.10
N ASP A 89 -35.64 25.31 34.25
CA ASP A 89 -35.39 23.94 34.74
C ASP A 89 -34.95 23.03 33.59
N ASN A 90 -33.87 22.28 33.85
CA ASN A 90 -33.22 21.37 32.92
C ASN A 90 -34.09 20.11 32.80
N PRO A 91 -34.45 19.69 31.57
CA PRO A 91 -34.04 18.34 31.21
C PRO A 91 -33.56 18.25 29.75
N ASP A 92 -32.46 17.51 29.62
CA ASP A 92 -32.09 16.75 28.44
C ASP A 92 -31.41 17.46 27.25
N LYS A 93 -30.24 18.04 27.54
CA LYS A 93 -29.15 18.21 26.56
C LYS A 93 -28.39 16.92 26.24
N SER A 94 -28.82 15.75 26.73
CA SER A 94 -28.06 14.50 26.53
C SER A 94 -28.18 13.96 25.10
N GLY A 95 -29.33 14.10 24.43
CA GLY A 95 -29.57 13.47 23.13
C GLY A 95 -28.71 13.97 21.95
N LEU A 96 -28.44 15.28 21.87
CA LEU A 96 -27.62 15.84 20.78
C LEU A 96 -26.11 15.80 21.09
N GLN A 97 -25.71 15.95 22.36
CA GLN A 97 -24.30 15.79 22.75
C GLN A 97 -23.83 14.35 22.57
N ASN A 98 -24.68 13.34 22.78
CA ASN A 98 -24.30 11.95 22.59
C ASN A 98 -24.11 11.57 21.11
N ALA A 99 -24.95 12.05 20.19
CA ALA A 99 -24.85 11.72 18.77
C ALA A 99 -23.61 12.32 18.08
N ASP A 100 -23.20 13.53 18.46
CA ASP A 100 -21.96 14.14 17.94
C ASP A 100 -20.71 13.51 18.59
N ASN A 101 -20.80 13.07 19.84
CA ASN A 101 -19.72 12.36 20.54
C ASN A 101 -19.53 10.92 20.02
N GLU A 102 -20.61 10.23 19.63
CA GLU A 102 -20.56 8.93 18.94
C GLU A 102 -19.90 9.04 17.56
N LYS A 103 -20.18 10.09 16.80
CA LYS A 103 -19.51 10.33 15.51
C LYS A 103 -18.04 10.70 15.69
N LEU A 104 -17.70 11.47 16.73
CA LEU A 104 -16.30 11.78 17.04
C LEU A 104 -15.52 10.51 17.39
N THR A 105 -16.08 9.65 18.24
CA THR A 105 -15.44 8.39 18.66
C THR A 105 -15.32 7.38 17.52
N ASP A 106 -16.28 7.33 16.59
CA ASP A 106 -16.17 6.53 15.36
C ASP A 106 -15.06 7.06 14.43
N LEU A 107 -14.96 8.38 14.25
CA LEU A 107 -13.90 9.00 13.46
C LEU A 107 -12.52 8.76 14.06
N GLU A 108 -12.36 8.93 15.39
CA GLU A 108 -11.11 8.64 16.11
C GLU A 108 -10.73 7.16 15.98
N SER A 109 -11.69 6.24 16.15
CA SER A 109 -11.47 4.80 15.97
C SER A 109 -11.06 4.46 14.55
N ARG A 110 -11.66 5.11 13.55
CA ARG A 110 -11.32 4.92 12.14
C ARG A 110 -9.93 5.48 11.83
N MET A 111 -9.56 6.61 12.41
CA MET A 111 -8.23 7.22 12.25
C MET A 111 -7.15 6.34 12.87
N GLN A 112 -7.36 5.83 14.09
CA GLN A 112 -6.44 4.87 14.73
C GLN A 112 -6.28 3.59 13.92
N ARG A 113 -7.35 3.08 13.30
CA ARG A 113 -7.26 1.92 12.39
C ARG A 113 -6.44 2.23 11.15
N PHE A 114 -6.59 3.42 10.57
CA PHE A 114 -5.80 3.86 9.42
C PHE A 114 -4.32 4.05 9.78
N GLU A 115 -4.03 4.71 10.88
CA GLU A 115 -2.65 4.91 11.37
C GLU A 115 -1.98 3.56 11.65
N LYS A 116 -2.67 2.63 12.31
CA LYS A 116 -2.16 1.28 12.54
C LYS A 116 -1.93 0.53 11.24
N ALA A 117 -2.88 0.58 10.30
CA ALA A 117 -2.72 -0.06 8.99
C ALA A 117 -1.59 0.57 8.16
N GLU A 118 -1.34 1.87 8.28
CA GLU A 118 -0.23 2.56 7.62
C GLU A 118 1.11 2.18 8.26
N ALA A 119 1.17 2.12 9.60
CA ALA A 119 2.34 1.66 10.33
C ALA A 119 2.70 0.22 9.98
N GLU A 120 1.72 -0.69 9.95
CA GLU A 120 1.91 -2.09 9.54
C GLU A 120 2.39 -2.21 8.09
N LYS A 121 1.86 -1.39 7.17
CA LYS A 121 2.33 -1.34 5.79
C LYS A 121 3.77 -0.82 5.67
N LYS A 122 4.09 0.26 6.38
CA LYS A 122 5.45 0.82 6.41
C LYS A 122 6.44 -0.18 6.98
N GLU A 123 6.09 -0.86 8.07
CA GLU A 123 6.89 -1.95 8.61
C GLU A 123 7.06 -3.10 7.62
N ALA A 124 5.99 -3.52 6.93
CA ALA A 124 6.07 -4.59 5.95
C ALA A 124 7.02 -4.22 4.79
N VAL A 125 6.94 -2.99 4.28
CA VAL A 125 7.84 -2.49 3.21
C VAL A 125 9.29 -2.49 3.68
N LEU A 126 9.57 -1.93 4.85
CA LEU A 126 10.93 -1.90 5.41
C LEU A 126 11.49 -3.30 5.65
N LYS A 127 10.66 -4.24 6.12
CA LYS A 127 11.05 -5.64 6.29
C LYS A 127 11.38 -6.29 4.95
N THR A 128 10.57 -6.07 3.91
CA THR A 128 10.84 -6.60 2.56
C THR A 128 12.11 -6.02 1.96
N GLU A 129 12.34 -4.71 2.06
CA GLU A 129 13.54 -4.06 1.55
C GLU A 129 14.81 -4.59 2.23
N LYS A 130 14.81 -4.71 3.57
CA LYS A 130 15.93 -5.29 4.32
C LYS A 130 16.21 -6.75 3.94
N LEU A 131 15.17 -7.55 3.70
CA LEU A 131 15.32 -8.93 3.25
C LEU A 131 15.89 -9.01 1.84
N ASP A 132 15.47 -8.13 0.93
CA ASP A 132 15.99 -8.08 -0.44
C ASP A 132 17.46 -7.65 -0.49
N GLU A 133 17.85 -6.65 0.31
CA GLU A 133 19.26 -6.26 0.45
C GLU A 133 20.12 -7.37 1.04
N ALA A 134 19.63 -8.04 2.10
CA ALA A 134 20.33 -9.17 2.67
C ALA A 134 20.43 -10.34 1.68
N LYS A 135 19.38 -10.62 0.89
CA LYS A 135 19.41 -11.62 -0.18
C LYS A 135 20.51 -11.32 -1.20
N LYS A 136 20.64 -10.06 -1.64
CA LYS A 136 21.71 -9.64 -2.56
C LYS A 136 23.10 -9.87 -1.96
N LEU A 137 23.32 -9.46 -0.72
CA LEU A 137 24.59 -9.70 -0.01
C LEU A 137 24.90 -11.20 0.13
N MET A 138 23.89 -12.02 0.40
CA MET A 138 24.06 -13.47 0.47
C MET A 138 24.43 -14.07 -0.90
N GLN A 139 23.81 -13.60 -1.98
CA GLN A 139 24.14 -14.02 -3.35
C GLN A 139 25.57 -13.65 -3.73
N GLU A 140 26.03 -12.44 -3.38
CA GLU A 140 27.43 -12.02 -3.54
C GLU A 140 28.40 -12.92 -2.76
N GLN A 141 27.97 -13.43 -1.60
CA GLN A 141 28.73 -14.33 -0.75
C GLN A 141 28.65 -15.83 -1.14
N GLY A 142 28.05 -16.13 -2.30
CA GLY A 142 28.01 -17.48 -2.89
C GLY A 142 26.71 -18.26 -2.63
N ALA A 143 25.71 -17.68 -1.97
CA ALA A 143 24.40 -18.31 -1.79
C ALA A 143 23.53 -18.10 -3.04
N SER A 144 23.72 -18.93 -4.07
CA SER A 144 23.06 -18.78 -5.37
C SER A 144 21.84 -19.69 -5.57
N HIS A 145 21.62 -20.68 -4.70
CA HIS A 145 20.54 -21.65 -4.90
C HIS A 145 19.18 -21.07 -4.48
N GLU A 146 18.37 -20.68 -5.47
CA GLU A 146 17.11 -19.94 -5.28
C GLU A 146 16.09 -20.68 -4.40
N THR A 147 15.98 -22.01 -4.52
CA THR A 147 15.07 -22.81 -3.68
C THR A 147 15.42 -22.74 -2.19
N VAL A 148 16.72 -22.71 -1.87
CA VAL A 148 17.19 -22.64 -0.48
C VAL A 148 17.01 -21.23 0.05
N LEU A 149 17.31 -20.21 -0.77
CA LEU A 149 17.03 -18.80 -0.43
C LEU A 149 15.53 -18.57 -0.14
N ASN A 150 14.63 -19.10 -0.96
CA ASN A 150 13.20 -18.94 -0.76
C ASN A 150 12.69 -19.66 0.50
N LEU A 151 13.37 -20.72 0.95
CA LEU A 151 13.05 -21.42 2.19
C LEU A 151 13.51 -20.65 3.44
N ILE A 152 14.69 -20.02 3.37
CA ILE A 152 15.30 -19.37 4.52
C ILE A 152 14.84 -17.93 4.71
N LEU A 153 14.63 -17.15 3.63
CA LEU A 153 14.29 -15.71 3.71
C LEU A 153 13.06 -15.40 4.58
N PRO A 154 11.95 -16.17 4.53
CA PRO A 154 10.80 -15.94 5.42
C PRO A 154 11.09 -16.23 6.90
N GLN A 155 12.14 -16.99 7.21
CA GLN A 155 12.55 -17.33 8.58
C GLN A 155 13.48 -16.27 9.17
N LEU A 156 14.06 -15.39 8.35
CA LEU A 156 14.75 -14.21 8.86
C LEU A 156 13.70 -13.24 9.37
N GLN A 157 13.77 -12.92 10.66
CA GLN A 157 12.97 -11.88 11.29
C GLN A 157 13.79 -10.58 11.33
N PRO A 158 13.68 -9.69 10.32
CA PRO A 158 14.30 -8.39 10.37
C PRO A 158 13.65 -7.55 11.47
N THR A 159 14.40 -7.24 12.52
CA THR A 159 14.04 -6.22 13.50
C THR A 159 14.71 -4.89 13.14
N GLU A 160 14.26 -3.78 13.73
CA GLU A 160 14.86 -2.46 13.45
C GLU A 160 16.33 -2.38 13.85
N GLU A 161 16.73 -3.12 14.89
CA GLU A 161 18.07 -3.11 15.49
C GLU A 161 19.11 -3.94 14.74
N ILE A 162 18.69 -4.90 13.91
CA ILE A 162 19.62 -5.79 13.21
C ILE A 162 20.07 -5.11 11.91
N SER A 163 21.40 -4.97 11.76
CA SER A 163 22.01 -4.45 10.54
C SER A 163 21.84 -5.43 9.38
N VAL A 164 21.77 -4.92 8.15
CA VAL A 164 21.65 -5.73 6.91
C VAL A 164 22.80 -6.75 6.80
N SER A 165 23.99 -6.40 7.30
CA SER A 165 25.17 -7.28 7.34
C SER A 165 25.00 -8.46 8.29
N ASP A 166 24.45 -8.23 9.48
CA ASP A 166 24.22 -9.31 10.46
C ASP A 166 23.05 -10.20 10.04
N LEU A 167 22.05 -9.61 9.37
CA LEU A 167 20.96 -10.34 8.74
C LEU A 167 21.50 -11.29 7.65
N ALA A 168 22.41 -10.80 6.79
CA ALA A 168 23.04 -11.61 5.76
C ALA A 168 23.91 -12.74 6.33
N LYS A 169 24.67 -12.51 7.42
CA LYS A 169 25.44 -13.55 8.10
C LYS A 169 24.54 -14.66 8.65
N LYS A 170 23.50 -14.30 9.39
CA LYS A 170 22.53 -15.26 9.94
C LYS A 170 21.80 -16.01 8.82
N GLY A 171 21.46 -15.30 7.74
CA GLY A 171 20.89 -15.90 6.54
C GLY A 171 21.84 -16.92 5.92
N LYS A 172 23.12 -16.61 5.82
CA LYS A 172 24.14 -17.52 5.28
C LYS A 172 24.29 -18.79 6.11
N GLU A 173 24.33 -18.68 7.43
CA GLU A 173 24.36 -19.85 8.32
C GLU A 173 23.14 -20.76 8.11
N MET A 174 21.95 -20.16 7.97
CA MET A 174 20.73 -20.91 7.65
C MET A 174 20.75 -21.51 6.24
N TYR A 175 21.31 -20.78 5.27
CA TYR A 175 21.47 -21.24 3.90
C TYR A 175 22.40 -22.46 3.83
N ASP A 176 23.58 -22.39 4.46
CA ASP A 176 24.56 -23.47 4.45
C ASP A 176 24.00 -24.72 5.13
N LYS A 177 23.25 -24.56 6.23
CA LYS A 177 22.54 -25.65 6.91
C LYS A 177 21.44 -26.24 6.05
N ALA A 178 20.54 -25.42 5.49
CA ALA A 178 19.46 -25.90 4.64
C ALA A 178 19.98 -26.55 3.36
N TYR A 179 21.08 -26.04 2.80
CA TYR A 179 21.75 -26.63 1.65
C TYR A 179 22.36 -27.99 2.00
N ALA A 180 23.01 -28.11 3.17
CA ALA A 180 23.53 -29.38 3.66
C ALA A 180 22.40 -30.40 3.95
N ASP A 181 21.27 -29.97 4.52
CA ASP A 181 20.13 -30.83 4.80
C ASP A 181 19.42 -31.31 3.52
N LEU A 182 19.36 -30.48 2.47
CA LEU A 182 18.70 -30.81 1.21
C LEU A 182 19.59 -31.58 0.22
N TYR A 183 20.89 -31.31 0.23
CA TYR A 183 21.83 -31.80 -0.79
C TYR A 183 23.07 -32.52 -0.24
N GLY A 184 23.32 -32.43 1.07
CA GLY A 184 24.57 -32.88 1.70
C GLY A 184 24.57 -34.30 2.29
N GLY A 185 23.43 -35.01 2.32
CA GLY A 185 23.39 -36.35 2.93
C GLY A 185 22.26 -37.24 2.42
N ASP A 186 22.59 -38.52 2.23
CA ASP A 186 21.79 -39.69 1.84
C ASP A 186 20.54 -39.44 0.95
N SER A 187 20.64 -39.91 -0.29
CA SER A 187 19.62 -39.90 -1.33
C SER A 187 18.18 -39.76 -0.81
N TYR A 188 17.62 -38.55 -0.97
CA TYR A 188 16.23 -38.25 -0.65
C TYR A 188 15.28 -39.20 -1.37
N VAL A 189 14.48 -39.97 -0.62
CA VAL A 189 13.41 -40.81 -1.14
C VAL A 189 12.07 -40.10 -0.87
N PRO A 190 11.40 -39.54 -1.89
CA PRO A 190 10.11 -38.88 -1.70
C PRO A 190 9.05 -39.86 -1.16
N ALA A 191 8.23 -39.39 -0.22
CA ALA A 191 7.29 -40.20 0.57
C ALA A 191 6.25 -40.99 -0.25
N PHE A 192 5.97 -40.58 -1.49
CA PHE A 192 5.16 -41.31 -2.47
C PHE A 192 5.83 -41.19 -3.84
N GLY A 193 6.53 -42.26 -4.26
CA GLY A 193 7.51 -42.22 -5.34
C GLY A 193 6.97 -42.00 -6.75
N GLY A 194 7.84 -41.42 -7.60
CA GLY A 194 7.75 -41.51 -9.06
C GLY A 194 8.82 -42.46 -9.58
N GLY A 195 8.41 -43.65 -10.03
CA GLY A 195 9.28 -44.60 -10.70
C GLY A 195 9.61 -44.17 -12.14
N SER A 196 10.67 -44.81 -12.67
CA SER A 196 11.28 -44.65 -14.01
C SER A 196 12.34 -43.53 -14.03
N SER A 197 13.63 -43.77 -14.15
CA SER A 197 14.31 -44.70 -15.05
C SER A 197 15.79 -44.84 -14.65
N ASN A 198 16.25 -46.09 -14.55
CA ASN A 198 17.59 -46.58 -14.89
C ASN A 198 18.82 -45.96 -14.18
N SER A 199 19.15 -46.45 -12.98
CA SER A 199 20.55 -46.48 -12.52
C SER A 199 20.76 -47.59 -11.50
N SER A 200 21.62 -48.51 -11.87
CA SER A 200 22.04 -49.70 -11.14
C SER A 200 22.94 -49.35 -9.94
N THR A 201 22.45 -49.52 -8.71
CA THR A 201 23.33 -49.64 -7.54
C THR A 201 22.84 -50.72 -6.59
N LYS A 202 23.67 -51.74 -6.37
CA LYS A 202 23.45 -52.90 -5.49
C LYS A 202 22.97 -52.50 -4.07
N THR A 203 23.31 -51.30 -3.62
CA THR A 203 22.99 -50.75 -2.31
C THR A 203 21.49 -50.60 -2.07
N SER A 204 20.68 -50.31 -3.10
CA SER A 204 19.23 -50.17 -2.96
C SER A 204 18.52 -51.51 -2.74
N LYS A 205 19.06 -52.60 -3.32
CA LYS A 205 18.55 -53.95 -3.10
C LYS A 205 18.83 -54.42 -1.68
N ASP A 206 20.02 -54.16 -1.14
CA ASP A 206 20.37 -54.59 0.21
C ASP A 206 19.54 -53.86 1.28
N ALA A 207 19.29 -52.56 1.10
CA ALA A 207 18.40 -51.79 1.99
C ALA A 207 16.94 -52.30 1.93
N TYR A 208 16.44 -52.62 0.75
CA TYR A 208 15.09 -53.17 0.56
C TYR A 208 14.96 -54.59 1.16
N MET A 209 15.96 -55.45 0.95
CA MET A 209 15.98 -56.81 1.52
C MET A 209 16.08 -56.78 3.05
N LYS A 210 16.81 -55.83 3.63
CA LYS A 210 16.87 -55.62 5.09
C LYS A 210 15.50 -55.25 5.65
N HIS A 211 14.80 -54.29 5.03
CA HIS A 211 13.45 -53.90 5.44
C HIS A 211 12.44 -55.04 5.31
N LEU A 212 12.55 -55.88 4.27
CA LEU A 212 11.68 -57.06 4.13
C LEU A 212 11.93 -58.14 5.19
N ARG A 213 13.18 -58.30 5.67
CA ARG A 213 13.50 -59.17 6.81
C ARG A 213 12.95 -58.60 8.12
N GLU A 214 13.12 -57.30 8.34
CA GLU A 214 12.62 -56.61 9.55
C GLU A 214 11.09 -56.62 9.65
N THR A 215 10.41 -56.51 8.51
CA THR A 215 8.94 -56.62 8.43
C THR A 215 8.42 -58.06 8.38
N GLY A 216 9.30 -59.06 8.50
CA GLY A 216 8.96 -60.48 8.55
C GLY A 216 8.37 -61.05 7.25
N ARG A 217 8.46 -60.31 6.14
CA ARG A 217 7.93 -60.71 4.83
C ARG A 217 8.84 -61.71 4.11
N ILE A 218 10.11 -61.75 4.48
CA ILE A 218 11.07 -62.80 4.09
C ILE A 218 11.87 -63.21 5.34
N LYS A 219 12.31 -64.46 5.39
CA LYS A 219 13.19 -64.98 6.45
C LYS A 219 14.66 -64.70 6.12
#